data_AF-A0A3B3SVT8-F1
#
_entry.id   AF-A0A3B3SVT8-F1
#
_cell.length_a   1.000
_cell.length_b   1.000
_cell.length_c   1.000
_cell.angle_alpha   90.00
_cell.angle_beta   90.00
_cell.angle_gamma   90.00
#
_symmetry.space_group_name_H-M   'P 1'
#
loop_
_entity.id
_entity.type
_entity.pdbx_description
1 polymer ?
#
loop_
_entity_poly.entity_id
_entity_poly.type
_entity_poly.pdbx_seq_one_letter_code
_entity_poly.pdbx_strand_id
1 'polypeptide(L)'
;MLSSSEPWESVNFGVASETGFAPVHSAVAVMEWSPMEINPETLNKHESFRASQLRSDEDDHKVYFLKQTVGNSCGTVGLLHTVANNKDKLEFESDSVLKKFLEDTVNMSAEERARELESSQEIHKVHDGVAAEGQCQVEEGKMGFHLITFVNVGGQLWELDGRMNFPVNHGATNEDSFVMDASKICRQFVKREKDEVRFSAVALCRA
;
A
#
# COMPACT_ATOMS: atom_id res chain seq x y z
N MET A 1 0.66 -4.18 -18.01
CA MET A 1 -0.30 -3.12 -17.64
C MET A 1 -1.71 -3.68 -17.87
N LEU A 2 -2.73 -3.10 -17.24
CA LEU A 2 -4.11 -3.62 -17.24
C LEU A 2 -4.77 -3.47 -18.62
N SER A 3 -5.69 -4.38 -18.97
CA SER A 3 -6.42 -4.41 -20.25
C SER A 3 -7.56 -3.38 -20.31
N SER A 4 -7.80 -2.82 -21.49
CA SER A 4 -8.64 -1.63 -21.74
C SER A 4 -10.16 -1.86 -21.84
N SER A 5 -10.72 -2.90 -21.23
CA SER A 5 -12.17 -3.14 -21.35
C SER A 5 -13.02 -2.18 -20.50
N GLU A 6 -12.54 -1.76 -19.31
CA GLU A 6 -13.08 -0.64 -18.50
C GLU A 6 -11.95 -0.04 -17.60
N PRO A 7 -11.71 1.29 -17.60
CA PRO A 7 -10.54 1.85 -16.92
C PRO A 7 -10.72 1.87 -15.39
N TRP A 8 -9.66 1.51 -14.67
CA TRP A 8 -9.53 1.81 -13.24
C TRP A 8 -8.76 3.12 -13.09
N GLU A 9 -9.22 4.02 -12.22
CA GLU A 9 -8.59 5.32 -12.02
C GLU A 9 -8.14 5.51 -10.56
N SER A 10 -7.02 6.20 -10.38
CA SER A 10 -6.59 6.69 -9.08
C SER A 10 -7.23 8.04 -8.79
N VAL A 11 -7.93 8.14 -7.66
CA VAL A 11 -8.59 9.38 -7.25
C VAL A 11 -7.98 9.85 -5.94
N ASN A 12 -7.62 11.13 -5.86
CA ASN A 12 -7.23 11.76 -4.60
C ASN A 12 -8.46 11.89 -3.70
N PHE A 13 -8.48 11.15 -2.61
CA PHE A 13 -9.49 11.33 -1.57
C PHE A 13 -8.86 12.13 -0.45
N GLY A 14 -9.29 13.38 -0.32
CA GLY A 14 -8.96 14.15 0.87
C GLY A 14 -9.43 13.39 2.11
N VAL A 15 -8.66 13.43 3.20
CA VAL A 15 -8.98 12.79 4.49
C VAL A 15 -10.30 13.32 5.12
N ALA A 16 -10.96 14.26 4.43
CA ALA A 16 -12.10 15.04 4.86
C ALA A 16 -13.36 14.97 3.96
N SER A 17 -13.43 14.19 2.87
CA SER A 17 -14.63 14.21 2.00
C SER A 17 -15.62 13.07 2.27
N GLU A 18 -16.79 13.42 2.83
CA GLU A 18 -18.02 12.59 2.90
C GLU A 18 -18.80 12.54 1.56
N THR A 19 -18.10 12.55 0.42
CA THR A 19 -18.79 12.52 -0.88
C THR A 19 -18.89 11.11 -1.39
N GLY A 20 -20.04 10.72 -1.93
CA GLY A 20 -20.28 9.40 -2.52
C GLY A 20 -19.36 9.17 -3.71
N PHE A 21 -18.48 8.17 -3.60
CA PHE A 21 -17.68 7.68 -4.70
C PHE A 21 -18.29 6.37 -5.22
N ALA A 22 -17.98 6.04 -6.48
CA ALA A 22 -18.21 4.71 -7.02
C ALA A 22 -17.63 3.63 -6.07
N PRO A 23 -18.11 2.37 -6.09
CA PRO A 23 -17.61 1.35 -5.18
C PRO A 23 -16.08 1.27 -5.25
N VAL A 24 -15.44 1.53 -4.12
CA VAL A 24 -13.98 1.57 -4.01
C VAL A 24 -13.53 0.21 -3.51
N HIS A 25 -12.77 -0.48 -4.34
CA HIS A 25 -12.41 -1.87 -4.06
C HIS A 25 -11.06 -1.97 -3.34
N SER A 26 -10.19 -0.96 -3.46
CA SER A 26 -8.96 -0.83 -2.68
C SER A 26 -8.52 0.64 -2.51
N ALA A 27 -7.77 0.92 -1.45
CA ALA A 27 -7.33 2.28 -1.12
C ALA A 27 -5.86 2.27 -0.73
N VAL A 28 -5.07 3.15 -1.33
CA VAL A 28 -3.64 3.30 -1.08
C VAL A 28 -3.42 4.61 -0.31
N ALA A 29 -2.87 4.53 0.89
CA ALA A 29 -2.50 5.72 1.65
C ALA A 29 -0.99 5.98 1.48
N VAL A 30 -0.63 7.19 1.05
CA VAL A 30 0.77 7.62 0.93
C VAL A 30 1.07 8.62 2.03
N MET A 31 1.66 8.17 3.13
CA MET A 31 1.91 9.06 4.26
C MET A 31 3.36 9.55 4.21
N GLU A 32 3.59 10.86 4.38
CA GLU A 32 4.95 11.24 4.78
C GLU A 32 5.21 10.70 6.17
N TRP A 33 6.21 9.84 6.26
CA TRP A 33 6.81 9.40 7.49
C TRP A 33 8.10 10.18 7.73
N SER A 34 7.99 11.50 7.94
CA SER A 34 9.17 12.36 8.04
C SER A 34 10.11 11.86 9.16
N PRO A 35 11.44 12.06 9.01
CA PRO A 35 12.43 11.04 9.30
C PRO A 35 12.47 10.72 10.78
N MET A 36 11.81 9.61 11.10
CA MET A 36 11.76 9.02 12.43
C MET A 36 13.17 8.70 12.99
N GLU A 37 14.13 8.56 12.09
CA GLU A 37 15.52 8.23 12.38
C GLU A 37 16.31 9.36 13.07
N ILE A 38 15.77 10.59 13.11
CA ILE A 38 16.51 11.74 13.69
C ILE A 38 16.16 11.98 15.17
N ASN A 39 14.99 11.53 15.65
CA ASN A 39 14.55 11.75 17.04
C ASN A 39 14.10 10.45 17.74
N PRO A 40 14.88 9.95 18.74
CA PRO A 40 14.56 8.75 19.50
C PRO A 40 13.19 8.73 20.18
N GLU A 41 12.67 9.87 20.65
CA GLU A 41 11.32 9.93 21.25
C GLU A 41 10.23 9.70 20.20
N THR A 42 10.45 10.18 18.98
CA THR A 42 9.49 10.03 17.87
C THR A 42 9.51 8.59 17.37
N LEU A 43 10.71 7.99 17.29
CA LEU A 43 10.91 6.56 17.01
C LEU A 43 10.17 5.66 18.00
N ASN A 44 10.36 5.87 19.31
CA ASN A 44 9.71 5.07 20.33
C ASN A 44 8.17 5.23 20.34
N LYS A 45 7.66 6.45 20.15
CA LYS A 45 6.21 6.70 20.03
C LYS A 45 5.61 5.95 18.85
N HIS A 46 6.32 5.89 17.72
CA HIS A 46 5.86 5.13 16.56
C HIS A 46 5.93 3.63 16.79
N GLU A 47 7.04 3.09 17.29
CA GLU A 47 7.15 1.65 17.58
C GLU A 47 6.06 1.20 18.54
N SER A 48 5.79 2.00 19.58
CA SER A 48 4.68 1.77 20.51
C SER A 48 3.31 1.81 19.81
N PHE A 49 3.10 2.77 18.90
CA PHE A 49 1.89 2.85 18.09
C PHE A 49 1.73 1.61 17.20
N ARG A 50 2.77 1.20 16.47
CA ARG A 50 2.74 0.01 15.59
C ARG A 50 2.49 -1.26 16.41
N ALA A 51 3.14 -1.40 17.56
CA ALA A 51 2.92 -2.52 18.47
C ALA A 51 1.46 -2.56 18.96
N SER A 52 0.84 -1.42 19.23
CA SER A 52 -0.57 -1.36 19.63
C SER A 52 -1.57 -1.79 18.55
N GLN A 53 -1.15 -1.78 17.27
CA GLN A 53 -2.01 -2.19 16.15
C GLN A 53 -1.95 -3.70 15.90
N LEU A 54 -0.89 -4.39 16.36
CA LEU A 54 -0.76 -5.84 16.20
C LEU A 54 -1.79 -6.58 17.06
N ARG A 55 -2.58 -7.46 16.42
CA ARG A 55 -3.47 -8.42 17.09
C ARG A 55 -2.79 -9.78 17.11
N SER A 56 -2.97 -10.55 18.19
CA SER A 56 -2.14 -11.73 18.48
C SER A 56 -2.44 -12.96 17.62
N ASP A 57 -3.58 -13.04 16.94
CA ASP A 57 -4.07 -14.33 16.43
C ASP A 57 -4.91 -14.18 15.16
N GLU A 58 -4.30 -13.78 14.04
CA GLU A 58 -5.02 -13.75 12.77
C GLU A 58 -4.29 -14.47 11.64
N ASP A 59 -5.07 -15.29 10.94
CA ASP A 59 -4.68 -16.12 9.80
C ASP A 59 -4.43 -15.23 8.57
N ASP A 60 -3.17 -14.80 8.40
CA ASP A 60 -2.72 -13.94 7.31
C ASP A 60 -2.71 -14.62 5.93
N HIS A 61 -2.96 -15.94 5.87
CA HIS A 61 -2.89 -16.73 4.65
C HIS A 61 -3.90 -16.31 3.57
N LYS A 62 -4.88 -15.47 3.93
CA LYS A 62 -5.87 -14.92 2.99
C LYS A 62 -5.37 -13.70 2.21
N VAL A 63 -4.28 -13.08 2.65
CA VAL A 63 -3.79 -11.80 2.10
C VAL A 63 -2.45 -12.01 1.41
N TYR A 64 -2.32 -11.45 0.21
CA TYR A 64 -1.04 -11.37 -0.45
C TYR A 64 -0.22 -10.24 0.19
N PHE A 65 0.83 -10.62 0.93
CA PHE A 65 1.75 -9.71 1.60
C PHE A 65 3.18 -9.92 1.12
N LEU A 66 3.92 -8.81 0.95
CA LEU A 66 5.30 -8.76 0.45
C LEU A 66 6.07 -7.75 1.30
N LYS A 67 7.30 -8.09 1.69
CA LYS A 67 8.17 -7.17 2.45
C LYS A 67 8.92 -6.21 1.54
N GLN A 68 9.13 -5.01 2.03
CA GLN A 68 9.98 -4.01 1.40
C GLN A 68 11.41 -4.18 1.93
N THR A 69 12.29 -4.70 1.09
CA THR A 69 13.72 -4.91 1.40
C THR A 69 14.64 -3.98 0.63
N VAL A 70 14.13 -3.34 -0.43
CA VAL A 70 14.86 -2.35 -1.24
C VAL A 70 14.42 -0.93 -0.89
N GLY A 71 15.36 -0.02 -0.73
CA GLY A 71 15.07 1.41 -0.58
C GLY A 71 14.24 1.93 -1.76
N ASN A 72 13.34 2.88 -1.50
CA ASN A 72 12.55 3.59 -2.52
C ASN A 72 11.53 2.74 -3.28
N SER A 73 11.40 1.46 -2.94
CA SER A 73 10.46 0.55 -3.58
C SER A 73 9.05 0.57 -2.98
N CYS A 74 8.79 1.39 -1.94
CA CYS A 74 7.49 1.43 -1.25
C CYS A 74 6.30 1.68 -2.20
N GLY A 75 6.50 2.48 -3.26
CA GLY A 75 5.52 2.71 -4.32
C GLY A 75 5.15 1.41 -5.07
N THR A 76 6.17 0.67 -5.52
CA THR A 76 6.01 -0.62 -6.20
C THR A 76 5.41 -1.68 -5.29
N VAL A 77 5.88 -1.75 -4.04
CA VAL A 77 5.35 -2.66 -3.02
C VAL A 77 3.87 -2.39 -2.77
N GLY A 78 3.48 -1.13 -2.61
CA GLY A 78 2.09 -0.74 -2.44
C GLY A 78 1.20 -1.08 -3.63
N LEU A 79 1.70 -0.86 -4.85
CA LEU A 79 1.00 -1.26 -6.07
C LEU A 79 0.81 -2.78 -6.14
N LEU A 80 1.84 -3.56 -5.82
CA LEU A 80 1.77 -5.03 -5.78
C LEU A 80 0.75 -5.50 -4.74
N HIS A 81 0.77 -4.95 -3.52
CA HIS A 81 -0.23 -5.22 -2.49
C HIS A 81 -1.64 -4.91 -2.96
N THR A 82 -1.83 -3.78 -3.63
CA THR A 82 -3.14 -3.34 -4.15
C THR A 82 -3.67 -4.32 -5.19
N VAL A 83 -2.86 -4.61 -6.21
CA VAL A 83 -3.27 -5.45 -7.35
C VAL A 83 -3.46 -6.90 -6.94
N ALA A 84 -2.53 -7.47 -6.16
CA ALA A 84 -2.57 -8.88 -5.79
C ALA A 84 -3.81 -9.25 -4.98
N ASN A 85 -4.25 -8.34 -4.10
CA ASN A 85 -5.41 -8.55 -3.23
C ASN A 85 -6.75 -8.16 -3.89
N ASN A 86 -6.73 -7.71 -5.16
CA ASN A 86 -7.91 -7.36 -5.96
C ASN A 86 -7.87 -8.03 -7.35
N LYS A 87 -7.09 -9.11 -7.50
CA LYS A 87 -6.83 -9.76 -8.79
C LYS A 87 -8.09 -10.26 -9.51
N ASP A 88 -9.14 -10.59 -8.77
CA ASP A 88 -10.44 -11.04 -9.26
C ASP A 88 -11.27 -9.91 -9.88
N LYS A 89 -10.90 -8.66 -9.59
CA LYS A 89 -11.57 -7.44 -10.07
C LYS A 89 -10.81 -6.77 -11.20
N LEU A 90 -9.60 -7.24 -11.52
CA LEU A 90 -8.67 -6.62 -12.46
C LEU A 90 -8.46 -7.50 -13.68
N GLU A 91 -8.40 -6.87 -14.86
CA GLU A 91 -8.04 -7.55 -16.11
C GLU A 91 -6.59 -7.25 -16.48
N PHE A 92 -5.83 -8.30 -16.77
CA PHE A 92 -4.44 -8.20 -17.16
C PHE A 92 -4.29 -8.52 -18.64
N GLU A 93 -3.46 -7.73 -19.33
CA GLU A 93 -2.95 -8.09 -20.65
C GLU A 93 -2.22 -9.44 -20.61
N SER A 94 -2.28 -10.20 -21.70
CA SER A 94 -1.76 -11.57 -21.76
C SER A 94 -0.26 -11.68 -21.51
N ASP A 95 0.52 -10.65 -21.82
CA ASP A 95 1.97 -10.55 -21.66
C ASP A 95 2.38 -9.65 -20.46
N SER A 96 1.44 -9.39 -19.54
CA SER A 96 1.69 -8.52 -18.40
C SER A 96 2.76 -9.11 -17.44
N VAL A 97 3.92 -8.43 -17.36
CA VAL A 97 4.99 -8.71 -16.38
C VAL A 97 4.45 -8.80 -14.96
N LEU A 98 3.52 -7.90 -14.60
CA LEU A 98 2.89 -7.88 -13.29
C LEU A 98 2.05 -9.14 -13.03
N LYS A 99 1.28 -9.60 -14.03
CA LYS A 99 0.48 -10.83 -13.92
C LYS A 99 1.39 -12.03 -13.65
N LYS A 100 2.43 -12.17 -14.47
CA LYS A 100 3.41 -13.25 -14.34
C LYS A 100 4.07 -13.25 -12.96
N PHE A 101 4.51 -12.09 -12.49
CA PHE A 101 5.10 -11.97 -11.15
C PHE A 101 4.14 -12.44 -10.04
N LEU A 102 2.86 -12.05 -10.11
CA LEU A 102 1.87 -12.46 -9.12
C LEU A 102 1.54 -13.96 -9.18
N GLU A 103 1.56 -14.56 -10.36
CA GLU A 103 1.38 -16.00 -10.55
C GLU A 103 2.56 -16.80 -10.01
N ASP A 104 3.80 -16.37 -10.31
CA ASP A 104 5.03 -17.04 -9.89
C ASP A 104 5.23 -17.01 -8.36
N THR A 105 4.68 -15.99 -7.69
CA THR A 105 4.93 -15.71 -6.26
C THR A 105 3.73 -15.99 -5.35
N VAL A 106 2.63 -16.54 -5.87
CA VAL A 106 1.38 -16.74 -5.11
C VAL A 106 1.57 -17.63 -3.88
N ASN A 107 2.40 -18.68 -3.98
CA ASN A 107 2.65 -19.66 -2.91
C ASN A 107 3.92 -19.38 -2.10
N MET A 108 4.56 -18.23 -2.32
CA MET A 108 5.78 -17.83 -1.62
C MET A 108 5.46 -17.10 -0.32
N SER A 109 6.38 -17.16 0.65
CA SER A 109 6.38 -16.32 1.85
C SER A 109 6.62 -14.85 1.49
N ALA A 110 6.34 -13.94 2.44
CA ALA A 110 6.53 -12.49 2.24
C ALA A 110 8.00 -12.13 1.97
N GLU A 111 8.95 -12.84 2.60
CA GLU A 111 10.39 -12.71 2.38
C GLU A 111 10.85 -13.28 1.03
N GLU A 112 10.25 -14.38 0.57
CA GLU A 112 10.54 -14.94 -0.77
C GLU A 112 10.04 -14.01 -1.87
N ARG A 113 8.83 -13.50 -1.73
CA ARG A 113 8.25 -12.46 -2.59
C ARG A 113 9.15 -11.24 -2.70
N ALA A 114 9.73 -10.79 -1.60
CA ALA A 114 10.68 -9.67 -1.60
C ALA A 114 11.95 -9.98 -2.39
N ARG A 115 12.51 -11.19 -2.23
CA ARG A 115 13.68 -11.66 -3.00
C ARG A 115 13.40 -11.78 -4.50
N GLU A 116 12.22 -12.22 -4.88
CA GLU A 116 11.81 -12.24 -6.29
C GLU A 116 11.61 -10.83 -6.85
N LEU A 117 11.09 -9.89 -6.06
CA LEU A 117 10.99 -8.49 -6.49
C LEU A 117 12.39 -7.88 -6.69
N GLU A 118 13.34 -8.17 -5.79
CA GLU A 118 14.74 -7.76 -5.91
C GLU A 118 15.40 -8.27 -7.19
N SER A 119 15.14 -9.52 -7.57
CA SER A 119 15.74 -10.15 -8.75
C SER A 119 15.05 -9.72 -10.07
N SER A 120 13.84 -9.16 -10.00
CA SER A 120 13.02 -8.83 -11.18
C SER A 120 13.48 -7.57 -11.91
N GLN A 121 14.40 -7.75 -12.85
CA GLN A 121 14.89 -6.66 -13.71
C GLN A 121 13.78 -6.01 -14.55
N GLU A 122 12.74 -6.74 -14.92
CA GLU A 122 11.62 -6.21 -15.72
C GLU A 122 10.79 -5.22 -14.89
N ILE A 123 10.49 -5.55 -13.64
CA ILE A 123 9.77 -4.65 -12.73
C ILE A 123 10.59 -3.41 -12.42
N HIS A 124 11.90 -3.56 -12.15
CA HIS A 124 12.80 -2.41 -11.90
C HIS A 124 12.85 -1.47 -13.10
N LYS A 125 12.98 -1.99 -14.32
CA LYS A 125 12.96 -1.16 -15.55
C LYS A 125 11.66 -0.37 -15.70
N VAL A 126 10.52 -0.98 -15.41
CA VAL A 126 9.22 -0.29 -15.46
C VAL A 126 9.12 0.77 -14.36
N HIS A 127 9.55 0.43 -13.14
CA HIS A 127 9.59 1.39 -12.02
C HIS A 127 10.45 2.60 -12.34
N ASP A 128 11.69 2.41 -12.78
CA ASP A 128 12.63 3.48 -13.10
C ASP A 128 12.13 4.35 -14.27
N GLY A 129 11.50 3.72 -15.28
CA GLY A 129 10.89 4.43 -16.40
C GLY A 129 9.78 5.37 -15.95
N VAL A 130 8.84 4.90 -15.14
CA VAL A 130 7.74 5.71 -14.61
C VAL A 130 8.24 6.77 -13.63
N ALA A 131 9.23 6.44 -12.79
CA ALA A 131 9.83 7.39 -11.87
C ALA A 131 10.50 8.56 -12.62
N ALA A 132 11.13 8.29 -13.77
CA ALA A 132 11.75 9.31 -14.62
C ALA A 132 10.74 10.23 -15.33
N GLU A 133 9.50 9.79 -15.53
CA GLU A 133 8.40 10.62 -16.05
C GLU A 133 7.81 11.57 -15.00
N GLY A 134 8.07 11.29 -13.71
CA GLY A 134 7.60 12.11 -12.60
C GLY A 134 8.11 13.54 -12.65
N GLN A 135 7.29 14.48 -12.21
CA GLN A 135 7.67 15.91 -12.12
C GLN A 135 8.58 16.23 -10.92
N CYS A 136 8.90 15.23 -10.09
CA CYS A 136 9.66 15.38 -8.86
C CYS A 136 11.06 14.79 -9.01
N GLN A 137 12.09 15.55 -8.63
CA GLN A 137 13.42 15.00 -8.37
C GLN A 137 13.46 14.44 -6.96
N VAL A 138 13.67 13.13 -6.82
CA VAL A 138 13.89 12.50 -5.52
C VAL A 138 15.31 12.84 -5.07
N GLU A 139 15.46 13.65 -4.01
CA GLU A 139 16.78 13.92 -3.42
C GLU A 139 17.30 12.66 -2.72
N GLU A 140 18.46 12.17 -3.15
CA GLU A 140 19.16 11.06 -2.47
C GLU A 140 19.43 11.41 -1.00
N GLY A 141 19.04 10.51 -0.09
CA GLY A 141 19.30 10.66 1.36
C GLY A 141 18.28 11.49 2.15
N LYS A 142 17.23 12.03 1.53
CA LYS A 142 16.10 12.66 2.24
C LYS A 142 14.79 11.94 1.94
N MET A 143 14.65 10.72 2.45
CA MET A 143 13.40 9.97 2.25
C MET A 143 12.68 9.80 3.58
N GLY A 144 11.81 10.76 3.82
CA GLY A 144 10.81 10.72 4.87
C GLY A 144 9.45 10.24 4.39
N PHE A 145 9.27 9.63 3.21
CA PHE A 145 7.93 9.18 2.78
C PHE A 145 7.80 7.67 2.82
N HIS A 146 6.61 7.19 3.22
CA HIS A 146 6.31 5.77 3.26
C HIS A 146 4.88 5.48 2.85
N LEU A 147 4.71 4.44 2.04
CA LEU A 147 3.43 4.06 1.51
C LEU A 147 2.87 2.87 2.28
N ILE A 148 1.62 2.99 2.72
CA ILE A 148 0.88 1.93 3.41
C ILE A 148 -0.40 1.65 2.61
N THR A 149 -0.62 0.38 2.26
CA THR A 149 -1.78 -0.02 1.46
C THR A 149 -2.89 -0.55 2.35
N PHE A 150 -4.14 -0.18 2.09
CA PHE A 150 -5.30 -0.75 2.76
C PHE A 150 -6.12 -1.57 1.76
N VAL A 151 -6.59 -2.75 2.17
CA VAL A 151 -7.41 -3.63 1.31
C VAL A 151 -8.57 -4.24 2.09
N ASN A 152 -9.68 -4.50 1.38
CA ASN A 152 -10.79 -5.31 1.90
C ASN A 152 -10.64 -6.74 1.36
N VAL A 153 -10.27 -7.67 2.22
CA VAL A 153 -10.14 -9.09 1.88
C VAL A 153 -11.00 -9.91 2.82
N GLY A 154 -12.00 -10.61 2.27
CA GLY A 154 -12.91 -11.43 3.06
C GLY A 154 -13.78 -10.64 4.05
N GLY A 155 -14.10 -9.38 3.74
CA GLY A 155 -14.88 -8.51 4.63
C GLY A 155 -14.08 -8.01 5.84
N GLN A 156 -12.76 -7.98 5.74
CA GLN A 156 -11.84 -7.50 6.77
C GLN A 156 -10.94 -6.40 6.20
N LEU A 157 -10.70 -5.34 6.98
CA LEU A 157 -9.83 -4.23 6.63
C LEU A 157 -8.38 -4.58 7.01
N TRP A 158 -7.54 -4.81 6.01
CA TRP A 158 -6.13 -5.09 6.20
C TRP A 158 -5.27 -3.89 5.85
N GLU A 159 -4.28 -3.62 6.69
CA GLU A 159 -3.18 -2.70 6.45
C GLU A 159 -1.92 -3.47 6.07
N LEU A 160 -1.36 -3.13 4.91
CA LEU A 160 -0.21 -3.76 4.30
C LEU A 160 0.93 -2.75 4.23
N ASP A 161 1.87 -2.90 5.16
CA ASP A 161 3.09 -2.12 5.25
C ASP A 161 4.28 -3.06 5.04
N GLY A 162 5.00 -2.90 3.92
CA GLY A 162 6.15 -3.75 3.60
C GLY A 162 7.31 -3.67 4.61
N ARG A 163 7.36 -2.65 5.47
CA ARG A 163 8.36 -2.53 6.54
C ARG A 163 7.96 -3.28 7.81
N MET A 164 6.72 -3.73 7.91
CA MET A 164 6.24 -4.58 9.00
C MET A 164 6.56 -6.05 8.76
N ASN A 165 6.52 -6.85 9.83
CA ASN A 165 6.69 -8.30 9.72
C ASN A 165 5.45 -9.01 9.16
N PHE A 166 4.26 -8.46 9.43
CA PHE A 166 2.98 -9.08 9.09
C PHE A 166 1.95 -8.01 8.71
N PRO A 167 0.94 -8.36 7.90
CA PRO A 167 -0.20 -7.48 7.68
C PRO A 167 -0.98 -7.26 8.99
N VAL A 168 -1.68 -6.12 9.09
CA VAL A 168 -2.43 -5.76 10.30
C VAL A 168 -3.93 -5.72 9.99
N ASN A 169 -4.73 -6.52 10.70
CA ASN A 169 -6.18 -6.45 10.58
C ASN A 169 -6.78 -5.41 11.54
N HIS A 170 -7.58 -4.51 10.98
CA HIS A 170 -8.32 -3.46 11.69
C HIS A 170 -9.78 -3.83 12.00
N GLY A 171 -10.22 -5.02 11.59
CA GLY A 171 -11.53 -5.59 11.86
C GLY A 171 -12.43 -5.64 10.63
N ALA A 172 -13.72 -5.90 10.87
CA ALA A 172 -14.71 -6.05 9.81
C ALA A 172 -14.92 -4.77 9.00
N THR A 173 -15.09 -4.93 7.69
CA THR A 173 -15.47 -3.87 6.74
C THR A 173 -16.27 -4.47 5.58
N ASN A 174 -16.76 -3.65 4.68
CA ASN A 174 -17.41 -4.08 3.44
C ASN A 174 -17.14 -3.07 2.31
N GLU A 175 -17.58 -3.36 1.09
CA GLU A 175 -17.27 -2.50 -0.09
C GLU A 175 -17.81 -1.07 0.07
N ASP A 176 -18.95 -0.88 0.72
CA ASP A 176 -19.56 0.44 0.92
C ASP A 176 -18.87 1.25 2.03
N SER A 177 -18.36 0.58 3.07
CA SER A 177 -17.75 1.24 4.24
C SER A 177 -16.22 1.30 4.18
N PHE A 178 -15.59 0.54 3.29
CA PHE A 178 -14.15 0.31 3.27
C PHE A 178 -13.31 1.59 3.27
N VAL A 179 -13.61 2.57 2.40
CA VAL A 179 -12.86 3.84 2.34
C VAL A 179 -13.03 4.63 3.63
N MET A 180 -14.24 4.65 4.17
CA MET A 180 -14.52 5.34 5.42
C MET A 180 -13.80 4.67 6.59
N ASP A 181 -13.70 3.35 6.61
CA ASP A 181 -12.98 2.61 7.63
C ASP A 181 -11.45 2.79 7.51
N ALA A 182 -10.89 2.66 6.30
CA ALA A 182 -9.47 2.93 6.03
C ALA A 182 -9.09 4.38 6.37
N SER A 183 -9.95 5.36 6.05
CA SER A 183 -9.71 6.77 6.38
C SER A 183 -9.67 7.02 7.89
N LYS A 184 -10.44 6.26 8.70
CA LYS A 184 -10.36 6.35 10.18
C LYS A 184 -8.98 5.95 10.68
N ILE A 185 -8.39 4.91 10.08
CA ILE A 185 -7.03 4.46 10.42
C ILE A 185 -6.00 5.49 9.97
N CYS A 186 -6.08 5.99 8.73
CA CYS A 186 -5.21 7.06 8.24
C CYS A 186 -5.23 8.30 9.14
N ARG A 187 -6.40 8.70 9.64
CA ARG A 187 -6.54 9.80 10.60
C ARG A 187 -5.81 9.57 11.93
N GLN A 188 -5.58 8.33 12.35
CA GLN A 188 -4.79 8.05 13.55
C GLN A 188 -3.32 8.40 13.34
N PHE A 189 -2.76 8.08 12.16
CA PHE A 189 -1.41 8.47 11.78
C PHE A 189 -1.26 10.00 11.73
N VAL A 190 -2.19 10.70 11.06
CA VAL A 190 -2.17 12.17 10.98
C VAL A 190 -2.29 12.83 12.35
N LYS A 191 -3.18 12.34 13.23
CA LYS A 191 -3.35 12.89 14.58
C LYS A 191 -2.14 12.69 15.48
N ARG A 192 -1.34 11.65 15.23
CA ARG A 192 -0.10 11.37 15.98
C ARG A 192 0.96 12.41 15.70
N GLU A 193 1.14 12.77 14.43
CA GLU A 193 2.12 13.74 13.97
C GLU A 193 1.54 15.15 14.00
N LYS A 194 1.47 15.74 15.20
CA LYS A 194 0.99 17.12 15.37
C LYS A 194 1.81 18.07 14.48
N ASP A 195 1.11 18.93 13.74
CA ASP A 195 1.66 19.93 12.82
C ASP A 195 2.30 19.37 11.52
N GLU A 196 2.21 18.06 11.27
CA GLU A 196 2.60 17.47 9.98
C GLU A 196 1.50 17.66 8.93
N VAL A 197 1.87 18.22 7.79
CA VAL A 197 0.96 18.55 6.68
C VAL A 197 1.21 17.71 5.44
N ARG A 198 2.28 16.90 5.45
CA ARG A 198 2.71 16.12 4.31
C ARG A 198 2.07 14.73 4.35
N PHE A 199 0.85 14.65 3.86
CA PHE A 199 0.09 13.41 3.74
C PHE A 199 -0.64 13.40 2.40
N SER A 200 -0.71 12.24 1.76
CA SER A 200 -1.54 12.01 0.58
C SER A 200 -2.30 10.68 0.69
N ALA A 201 -3.45 10.59 0.06
CA ALA A 201 -4.19 9.33 -0.05
C ALA A 201 -4.81 9.24 -1.43
N VAL A 202 -4.65 8.06 -2.05
CA VAL A 202 -5.16 7.76 -3.38
C VAL A 202 -5.99 6.49 -3.30
N ALA A 203 -7.21 6.51 -3.82
CA ALA A 203 -8.05 5.32 -3.89
C ALA A 203 -8.02 4.72 -5.29
N LEU A 204 -7.97 3.40 -5.39
CA LEU A 204 -8.15 2.69 -6.65
C LEU A 204 -9.65 2.37 -6.79
N CYS A 205 -10.30 3.09 -7.70
CA CYS A 205 -11.74 3.01 -7.93
C CYS A 205 -12.02 2.43 -9.32
N ARG A 206 -13.14 1.72 -9.45
CA ARG A 206 -13.67 1.40 -10.77
C ARG A 206 -14.22 2.72 -11.36
N ALA A 207 -13.82 3.07 -12.58
CA ALA A 207 -14.32 4.28 -13.25
C ALA A 207 -15.76 4.09 -13.76
#